data_AF-A0A955LUT2-F1
#
_entry.id   AF-A0A955LUT2-F1
#
_cell.length_a   1.000
_cell.length_b   1.000
_cell.length_c   1.000
_cell.angle_alpha   90.00
_cell.angle_beta   90.00
_cell.angle_gamma   90.00
#
_symmetry.space_group_name_H-M   'P 1'
#
loop_
_entity.id
_entity.type
_entity.pdbx_description
1 polymer ?
#
loop_
_entity_poly.entity_id
_entity_poly.type
_entity_poly.pdbx_seq_one_letter_code
_entity_poly.pdbx_strand_id
1 'polypeptide(L)'
;EIGRWCGSLEPVLDKGIRLVVLTDDSAFTAEDYANFLWTAFTKSDPASDIHGIGSFIHNKHWGCRGALVLDARKKPHHAPDLAVPELIAVKADEFFSSAELQQKLTGGNR
;
A
#
# COMPACT_ATOMS: atom_id res chain seq x y z
N GLU A 1 15.37 1.61 -14.98
CA GLU A 1 14.61 2.79 -14.52
C GLU A 1 13.13 2.55 -14.75
N ILE A 2 12.27 3.03 -13.86
CA ILE A 2 10.82 2.77 -13.84
C ILE A 2 10.10 3.23 -15.13
N GLY A 3 10.60 4.29 -15.79
CA GLY A 3 10.09 4.73 -17.09
C GLY A 3 10.22 3.66 -18.19
N ARG A 4 11.35 2.93 -18.24
CA ARG A 4 11.53 1.81 -19.18
C ARG A 4 10.57 0.66 -18.86
N TRP A 5 10.34 0.40 -17.58
CA TRP A 5 9.39 -0.63 -17.16
C TRP A 5 7.95 -0.26 -17.53
N CYS A 6 7.55 1.00 -17.39
CA CYS A 6 6.22 1.47 -17.82
C CYS A 6 5.98 1.19 -19.31
N GLY A 7 6.98 1.37 -20.17
CA GLY A 7 6.89 1.03 -21.60
C GLY A 7 6.65 -0.45 -21.86
N SER A 8 7.12 -1.34 -20.98
CA SER A 8 6.86 -2.79 -21.10
C SER A 8 5.45 -3.21 -20.68
N LEU A 9 4.73 -2.36 -19.94
CA LEU A 9 3.36 -2.62 -19.51
C LEU A 9 2.31 -2.28 -20.58
N GLU A 10 2.61 -1.34 -21.47
CA GLU A 10 1.67 -0.88 -22.51
C GLU A 10 1.01 -2.02 -23.33
N PRO A 11 1.73 -3.06 -23.79
CA PRO A 11 1.10 -4.13 -24.56
C PRO A 11 0.30 -5.14 -23.73
N VAL A 12 0.52 -5.21 -22.41
CA VAL A 12 -0.04 -6.26 -21.54
C VAL A 12 -1.12 -5.74 -20.59
N LEU A 13 -1.14 -4.44 -20.32
CA LEU A 13 -2.12 -3.84 -19.43
C LEU A 13 -3.44 -3.60 -20.17
N ASP A 14 -4.54 -4.09 -19.61
CA ASP A 14 -5.87 -3.84 -20.15
C ASP A 14 -6.17 -2.33 -20.20
N LYS A 15 -6.81 -1.89 -21.28
CA LYS A 15 -7.19 -0.49 -21.52
C LYS A 15 -8.17 0.06 -20.48
N GLY A 16 -8.86 -0.83 -19.74
CA GLY A 16 -9.73 -0.47 -18.64
C GLY A 16 -9.00 -0.02 -17.37
N ILE A 17 -7.71 -0.39 -17.20
CA ILE A 17 -6.95 -0.06 -16.00
C ILE A 17 -6.44 1.37 -16.06
N ARG A 18 -6.73 2.15 -15.02
CA ARG A 18 -6.36 3.58 -14.92
C ARG A 18 -5.28 3.87 -13.89
N LEU A 19 -5.11 3.00 -12.91
CA LEU A 19 -4.12 3.14 -11.84
C LEU A 19 -3.44 1.80 -11.62
N VAL A 20 -2.10 1.84 -11.54
CA VAL A 20 -1.25 0.73 -11.14
C VAL A 20 -0.46 1.18 -9.93
N VAL A 21 -0.56 0.45 -8.82
CA VAL A 21 0.27 0.68 -7.64
C VAL A 21 1.41 -0.33 -7.65
N LEU A 22 2.64 0.17 -7.71
CA LEU A 22 3.84 -0.64 -7.57
C LEU A 22 4.21 -0.70 -6.08
N THR A 23 4.18 -1.89 -5.50
CA THR A 23 4.33 -2.15 -4.06
C THR A 23 5.24 -3.35 -3.84
N ASP A 24 5.81 -3.48 -2.65
CA ASP A 24 6.67 -4.62 -2.27
C ASP A 24 5.87 -5.90 -2.00
N ASP A 25 4.62 -5.77 -1.50
CA ASP A 25 3.71 -6.88 -1.23
C ASP A 25 2.32 -6.58 -1.81
N SER A 26 2.09 -7.07 -3.02
CA SER A 26 0.81 -6.90 -3.70
C SER A 26 -0.33 -7.68 -3.05
N ALA A 27 -0.05 -8.79 -2.37
CA ALA A 27 -1.08 -9.61 -1.75
C ALA A 27 -1.68 -8.87 -0.54
N PHE A 28 -0.82 -8.36 0.35
CA PHE A 28 -1.24 -7.50 1.46
C PHE A 28 -1.97 -6.24 0.97
N THR A 29 -1.41 -5.57 -0.06
CA THR A 29 -1.98 -4.33 -0.60
C THR A 29 -3.37 -4.53 -1.20
N ALA A 30 -3.64 -5.70 -1.79
CA ALA A 30 -4.92 -6.03 -2.44
C ALA A 30 -5.93 -6.70 -1.50
N GLU A 31 -5.53 -7.08 -0.29
CA GLU A 31 -6.37 -7.81 0.67
C GLU A 31 -7.60 -7.00 1.06
N ASP A 32 -7.42 -5.71 1.35
CA ASP A 32 -8.53 -4.81 1.67
C ASP A 32 -8.25 -3.36 1.27
N TYR A 33 -9.29 -2.54 1.37
CA TYR A 33 -9.24 -1.13 0.99
C TYR A 33 -8.33 -0.30 1.92
N ALA A 34 -8.24 -0.63 3.21
CA ALA A 34 -7.41 0.09 4.16
C ALA A 34 -5.92 -0.14 3.88
N ASN A 35 -5.53 -1.38 3.57
CA ASN A 35 -4.18 -1.76 3.17
C ASN A 35 -3.77 -1.08 1.86
N PHE A 36 -4.68 -1.03 0.88
CA PHE A 36 -4.49 -0.26 -0.35
C PHE A 36 -4.20 1.21 -0.05
N LEU A 37 -5.07 1.87 0.74
CA LEU A 37 -4.90 3.29 1.07
C LEU A 37 -3.60 3.55 1.83
N TRP A 38 -3.33 2.75 2.85
CA TRP A 38 -2.12 2.86 3.64
C TRP A 38 -0.88 2.71 2.75
N THR A 39 -0.81 1.64 1.97
CA THR A 39 0.36 1.36 1.14
C THR A 39 0.54 2.42 0.07
N ALA A 40 -0.51 2.73 -0.70
CA ALA A 40 -0.42 3.67 -1.81
C ALA A 40 -0.04 5.08 -1.32
N PHE A 41 -0.74 5.62 -0.33
CA PHE A 41 -0.65 7.05 -0.03
C PHE A 41 0.31 7.42 1.10
N THR A 42 0.83 6.45 1.86
CA THR A 42 1.84 6.73 2.90
C THR A 42 3.26 6.41 2.49
N LYS A 43 3.44 5.67 1.38
CA LYS A 43 4.76 5.26 0.87
C LYS A 43 5.14 5.90 -0.46
N SER A 44 4.29 6.75 -1.04
CA SER A 44 4.58 7.49 -2.27
C SER A 44 4.77 8.99 -2.01
N ASP A 45 5.78 9.58 -2.64
CA ASP A 45 5.93 11.02 -2.79
C ASP A 45 5.31 11.48 -4.13
N PRO A 46 4.26 12.33 -4.12
CA PRO A 46 3.62 12.83 -5.34
C PRO A 46 4.57 13.48 -6.36
N ALA A 47 5.71 14.01 -5.93
CA ALA A 47 6.65 14.66 -6.82
C ALA A 47 7.57 13.66 -7.55
N SER A 48 7.95 12.56 -6.90
CA SER A 48 9.00 11.66 -7.40
C SER A 48 8.52 10.26 -7.76
N ASP A 49 7.41 9.80 -7.16
CA ASP A 49 6.89 8.44 -7.33
C ASP A 49 5.70 8.34 -8.30
N ILE A 50 5.40 9.42 -9.04
CA ILE A 50 4.33 9.45 -10.04
C ILE A 50 4.91 9.25 -11.45
N HIS A 51 4.48 8.16 -12.08
CA HIS A 51 4.85 7.79 -13.44
C HIS A 51 3.59 7.46 -14.26
N GLY A 52 3.75 7.25 -15.56
CA GLY A 52 2.61 6.87 -16.38
C GLY A 52 3.02 6.20 -17.68
N ILE A 53 2.17 5.29 -18.14
CA ILE A 53 2.37 4.61 -19.43
C ILE A 53 2.17 5.62 -20.56
N GLY A 54 3.20 5.78 -21.39
CA GLY A 54 3.22 6.82 -22.43
C GLY A 54 3.15 8.24 -21.85
N SER A 55 3.89 8.51 -20.76
CA SER A 55 3.94 9.84 -20.15
C SER A 55 4.44 10.92 -21.11
N PHE A 56 3.88 12.12 -21.03
CA PHE A 56 4.22 13.26 -21.87
C PHE A 56 4.07 14.58 -21.11
N ILE A 57 4.66 15.64 -21.67
CA ILE A 57 4.42 17.02 -21.24
C ILE A 57 3.83 17.80 -22.41
N HIS A 58 2.67 18.42 -22.21
CA HIS A 58 2.04 19.30 -23.18
C HIS A 58 1.70 20.63 -22.54
N ASN A 59 2.22 21.74 -23.06
CA ASN A 59 2.02 23.08 -22.50
C ASN A 59 2.31 23.15 -20.98
N LYS A 60 3.43 22.58 -20.52
CA LYS A 60 3.83 22.46 -19.10
C LYS A 60 2.93 21.59 -18.22
N HIS A 61 1.92 20.93 -18.78
CA HIS A 61 1.11 19.95 -18.07
C HIS A 61 1.68 18.57 -18.30
N TRP A 62 1.96 17.85 -17.22
CA TRP A 62 2.33 16.44 -17.29
C TRP A 62 1.07 15.57 -17.41
N GLY A 63 1.15 14.50 -18.19
CA GLY A 63 0.09 13.51 -18.31
C GLY A 63 0.61 12.18 -18.82
N CYS A 64 -0.27 11.20 -18.94
CA CYS A 64 0.02 9.89 -19.53
C CYS A 64 -1.15 9.40 -20.38
N ARG A 65 -0.87 8.56 -21.36
CA ARG A 65 -1.88 8.03 -22.30
C ARG A 65 -2.53 6.75 -21.78
N GLY A 66 -1.80 5.97 -20.99
CA GLY A 66 -2.28 4.76 -20.32
C GLY A 66 -2.55 4.98 -18.84
N ALA A 67 -2.32 3.94 -18.05
CA ALA A 67 -2.49 4.01 -16.60
C ALA A 67 -1.45 4.93 -15.94
N LEU A 68 -1.89 5.60 -14.87
CA LEU A 68 -1.02 6.22 -13.88
C LEU A 68 -0.33 5.10 -13.10
N VAL A 69 0.96 5.24 -12.87
CA VAL A 69 1.77 4.29 -12.09
C VAL A 69 2.28 5.01 -10.85
N LEU A 70 1.92 4.51 -9.68
CA LEU A 70 2.32 5.07 -8.39
C LEU A 70 3.32 4.12 -7.71
N ASP A 71 4.54 4.62 -7.46
CA ASP A 71 5.60 3.83 -6.81
C ASP A 71 5.52 3.92 -5.29
N ALA A 72 4.76 3.02 -4.68
CA ALA A 72 4.58 2.88 -3.24
C ALA A 72 5.59 1.92 -2.57
N ARG A 73 6.67 1.54 -3.25
CA ARG A 73 7.69 0.67 -2.64
C ARG A 73 8.42 1.38 -1.51
N LYS A 74 8.96 0.63 -0.57
CA LYS A 74 9.75 1.15 0.55
C LYS A 74 11.01 1.86 0.04
N LYS A 75 11.28 3.06 0.55
CA LYS A 75 12.49 3.83 0.22
C LYS A 75 13.52 3.73 1.35
N PRO A 76 14.83 3.90 1.09
CA PRO A 76 15.87 3.74 2.11
C PRO A 76 15.74 4.66 3.33
N HIS A 77 15.08 5.81 3.16
CA HIS A 77 14.87 6.79 4.23
C HIS A 77 13.54 6.60 4.97
N HIS A 78 12.70 5.64 4.58
CA HIS A 78 11.50 5.32 5.34
C HIS A 78 11.86 4.71 6.69
N ALA A 79 11.03 5.01 7.69
CA ALA A 79 11.12 4.33 8.97
C ALA A 79 10.98 2.80 8.78
N PRO A 80 11.62 2.00 9.63
CA PRO A 80 11.32 0.58 9.70
C PRO A 80 9.82 0.36 9.93
N ASP A 81 9.29 -0.74 9.41
CA ASP A 81 7.88 -1.07 9.63
C ASP A 81 7.67 -1.38 11.12
N LEU A 82 6.52 -0.95 11.65
CA LEU A 82 6.16 -1.26 13.02
C LEU A 82 5.79 -2.75 13.10
N ALA A 83 6.70 -3.55 13.64
CA ALA A 83 6.48 -4.97 13.89
C ALA A 83 6.14 -5.20 15.36
N VAL A 84 5.07 -5.94 15.62
CA VAL A 84 4.75 -6.42 16.97
C VAL A 84 5.69 -7.58 17.29
N PRO A 85 6.45 -7.55 18.40
CA PRO A 85 7.27 -8.69 18.78
C PRO A 85 6.40 -9.91 19.10
N GLU A 86 6.75 -11.08 18.55
CA GLU A 86 5.98 -12.32 18.69
C GLU A 86 5.65 -12.66 20.16
N LEU A 87 6.64 -12.54 21.06
CA LEU A 87 6.46 -12.78 22.49
C LEU A 87 5.37 -11.88 23.10
N ILE A 88 5.26 -10.64 22.64
CA ILE A 88 4.28 -9.68 23.13
C ILE A 88 2.90 -10.01 22.58
N ALA A 89 2.79 -10.39 21.31
CA ALA A 89 1.54 -10.85 20.71
C ALA A 89 0.99 -12.09 21.45
N VAL A 90 1.81 -13.12 21.66
CA VAL A 90 1.42 -14.33 22.42
C VAL A 90 0.94 -14.00 23.83
N LYS A 91 1.68 -13.15 24.55
CA LYS A 91 1.27 -12.73 25.91
C LYS A 91 -0.03 -11.95 25.91
N ALA A 92 -0.26 -11.11 24.91
CA ALA A 92 -1.52 -10.39 24.77
C ALA A 92 -2.67 -11.37 24.53
N ASP A 93 -2.49 -12.35 23.63
CA ASP A 93 -3.51 -13.36 23.34
C ASP A 93 -3.83 -14.22 24.57
N GLU A 94 -2.82 -14.65 25.34
CA GLU A 94 -2.99 -15.33 26.62
C GLU A 94 -3.77 -14.46 27.63
N PHE A 95 -3.44 -13.17 27.73
CA PHE A 95 -4.13 -12.25 28.62
C PHE A 95 -5.59 -12.05 28.23
N PHE A 96 -5.87 -11.79 26.95
CA PHE A 96 -7.21 -11.57 26.43
C PHE A 96 -8.06 -12.84 26.38
N SER A 97 -7.47 -14.04 26.31
CA SER A 97 -8.19 -15.30 26.38
C SER A 97 -8.57 -15.72 27.81
N SER A 98 -8.07 -15.02 28.84
CA SER A 98 -8.42 -15.32 30.22
C SER A 98 -9.91 -15.11 30.51
N ALA A 99 -10.53 -16.11 31.13
CA ALA A 99 -11.98 -16.10 31.43
C ALA A 99 -12.40 -14.90 32.28
N GLU A 100 -11.51 -14.45 33.18
CA GLU A 100 -11.75 -13.33 34.08
C GLU A 100 -11.85 -11.98 33.34
N LEU A 101 -11.06 -11.79 32.28
CA LEU A 101 -11.15 -10.61 31.41
C LEU A 101 -12.32 -10.69 30.45
N GLN A 102 -12.57 -11.86 29.88
CA GLN A 102 -13.74 -12.07 29.03
C GLN A 102 -15.03 -11.74 29.80
N GLN A 103 -15.16 -12.21 31.05
CA GLN A 103 -16.30 -11.88 31.91
C GLN A 103 -16.41 -10.38 32.21
N LYS A 104 -15.29 -9.66 32.41
CA LYS A 104 -15.29 -8.19 32.62
C LYS A 104 -15.63 -7.40 31.36
N LEU A 105 -15.15 -7.83 30.18
CA LEU A 105 -15.42 -7.17 28.90
C LEU A 105 -16.87 -7.38 28.45
N THR A 106 -17.45 -8.56 28.67
CA THR A 106 -18.85 -8.85 28.31
C THR A 106 -19.84 -8.46 29.42
N GLY A 107 -19.35 -8.24 30.65
CA GLY A 107 -20.16 -8.01 31.85
C GLY A 107 -20.33 -6.54 32.26
N GLY A 108 -19.80 -5.58 31.49
CA GLY A 108 -20.00 -4.14 31.73
C GLY A 108 -21.39 -3.65 31.32
N ASN A 109 -22.22 -3.31 32.32
CA ASN A 109 -23.54 -2.65 32.29
C ASN A 109 -24.27 -2.53 30.94
N ARG A 110 -25.32 -3.36 30.79
CA ARG A 110 -26.59 -2.89 30.23
C ARG A 110 -27.28 -1.96 31.23
#